data_AF-A0A0K3CBI7-F1
#
_entry.id   AF-A0A0K3CBI7-F1
#
_cell.length_a   1.000
_cell.length_b   1.000
_cell.length_c   1.000
_cell.angle_alpha   90.00
_cell.angle_beta   90.00
_cell.angle_gamma   90.00
#
_symmetry.space_group_name_H-M   'P 1'
#
loop_
_entity.id
_entity.type
_entity.pdbx_description
1 polymer ?
#
loop_
_entity_poly.entity_id
_entity_poly.type
_entity_poly.pdbx_seq_one_letter_code
_entity_poly.pdbx_strand_id
1 'polypeptide(L)'
;MNALLEQPHELRALEQRRDALRVLLAQLQDLADRLHGLLEARRQGNGRMQLPVDLGMGFCAEGVVEDTQRIIVAAGLENLFLDMPVEQAQEFVKKRIAIVEKKVAGLDEPIAKLKEEHAKLVNTLRSAFGEQSGQITTVA
;
A
#
# COMPACT_ATOMS: atom_id res chain seq x y z
N MET A 1 18.84 26.22 8.78
CA MET A 1 18.20 25.10 8.06
C MET A 1 17.58 25.66 6.79
N ASN A 2 17.88 25.10 5.63
CA ASN A 2 17.38 25.60 4.34
C ASN A 2 15.94 25.08 4.14
N ALA A 3 14.95 25.83 4.62
CA ALA A 3 13.53 25.50 4.43
C ALA A 3 13.15 25.33 2.94
N LEU A 4 13.97 25.88 2.03
CA LEU A 4 13.86 25.74 0.57
C LEU A 4 14.20 24.34 0.03
N LEU A 5 14.79 23.46 0.85
CA LEU A 5 15.15 22.08 0.48
C LEU A 5 14.17 21.04 1.07
N GLU A 6 13.23 21.46 1.91
CA GLU A 6 12.26 20.53 2.48
C GLU A 6 11.14 20.24 1.49
N GLN A 7 10.88 18.96 1.29
CA GLN A 7 9.81 18.49 0.44
C GLN A 7 8.44 18.97 0.97
N PRO A 8 7.53 19.46 0.11
CA PRO A 8 6.20 19.90 0.53
C PRO A 8 5.49 18.81 1.32
N HIS A 9 4.80 19.20 2.40
CA HIS A 9 4.06 18.27 3.24
C HIS A 9 3.02 17.47 2.43
N GLU A 10 2.33 18.13 1.49
CA GLU A 10 1.37 17.52 0.60
C GLU A 10 1.99 16.45 -0.30
N LEU A 11 3.18 16.70 -0.84
CA LEU A 11 3.89 15.73 -1.67
C LEU A 11 4.30 14.50 -0.84
N ARG A 12 4.82 14.72 0.37
CA ARG A 12 5.14 13.63 1.30
C ARG A 12 3.90 12.79 1.64
N ALA A 13 2.77 13.45 1.91
CA ALA A 13 1.53 12.76 2.23
C ALA A 13 1.00 11.90 1.05
N LEU A 14 1.08 12.41 -0.18
CA LEU A 14 0.70 11.65 -1.38
C LEU A 14 1.60 10.44 -1.63
N GLU A 15 2.91 10.61 -1.46
CA GLU A 15 3.87 9.51 -1.59
C GLU A 15 3.65 8.44 -0.53
N GLN A 16 3.50 8.82 0.74
CA GLN A 16 3.17 7.91 1.84
C GLN A 16 1.87 7.15 1.57
N ARG A 17 0.84 7.83 1.05
CA ARG A 17 -0.43 7.19 0.69
C ARG A 17 -0.26 6.18 -0.44
N ARG A 18 0.51 6.51 -1.48
CA ARG A 18 0.82 5.59 -2.58
C ARG A 18 1.56 4.37 -2.07
N ASP A 19 2.56 4.57 -1.22
CA ASP A 19 3.39 3.48 -0.71
C ASP A 19 2.57 2.56 0.22
N ALA A 20 1.70 3.12 1.07
CA ALA A 20 0.75 2.33 1.85
C ALA A 20 -0.20 1.50 0.97
N LEU A 21 -0.70 2.06 -0.13
CA LEU A 21 -1.55 1.33 -1.08
C LEU A 21 -0.76 0.24 -1.82
N ARG A 22 0.53 0.44 -2.11
CA ARG A 22 1.39 -0.59 -2.72
C ARG A 22 1.64 -1.76 -1.76
N VAL A 23 1.86 -1.48 -0.48
CA VAL A 23 1.94 -2.54 0.55
C VAL A 23 0.64 -3.34 0.61
N LEU A 24 -0.51 -2.65 0.65
CA LEU A 24 -1.81 -3.30 0.62
C LEU A 24 -2.02 -4.14 -0.65
N LEU A 25 -1.58 -3.64 -1.81
CA LEU A 25 -1.68 -4.37 -3.08
C LEU A 25 -0.88 -5.68 -3.02
N ALA A 26 0.36 -5.63 -2.53
CA ALA A 26 1.20 -6.82 -2.37
C ALA A 26 0.57 -7.84 -1.40
N GLN A 27 -0.02 -7.38 -0.30
CA GLN A 27 -0.74 -8.24 0.64
C GLN A 27 -1.98 -8.90 0.00
N LEU A 28 -2.72 -8.17 -0.83
CA LEU A 28 -3.88 -8.72 -1.55
C LEU A 28 -3.47 -9.74 -2.62
N GLN A 29 -2.33 -9.52 -3.30
CA GLN A 29 -1.77 -10.46 -4.25
C GLN A 29 -1.33 -11.76 -3.57
N ASP A 30 -0.59 -11.68 -2.45
CA ASP A 30 -0.23 -12.84 -1.62
C ASP A 30 -1.49 -13.61 -1.16
N LEU A 31 -2.52 -12.90 -0.71
CA LEU A 31 -3.79 -13.52 -0.33
C LEU A 31 -4.47 -14.22 -1.51
N ALA A 32 -4.46 -13.62 -2.72
CA ALA A 32 -5.04 -14.23 -3.91
C ALA A 32 -4.33 -15.53 -4.29
N ASP A 33 -3.00 -15.55 -4.21
CA ASP A 33 -2.18 -16.73 -4.49
C ASP A 33 -2.44 -17.84 -3.47
N ARG A 34 -2.52 -17.50 -2.17
CA ARG A 34 -2.87 -18.46 -1.10
C ARG A 34 -4.27 -19.02 -1.28
N LEU A 35 -5.25 -18.19 -1.62
CA LEU A 35 -6.63 -18.65 -1.90
C LEU A 35 -6.67 -19.56 -3.12
N HIS A 36 -5.89 -19.26 -4.16
CA HIS A 36 -5.76 -20.14 -5.31
C HIS A 36 -5.18 -21.51 -4.90
N GLY A 37 -4.07 -21.52 -4.15
CA GLY A 37 -3.48 -22.75 -3.63
C GLY A 37 -4.45 -23.56 -2.75
N LEU A 38 -5.24 -22.89 -1.90
CA LEU A 38 -6.27 -23.53 -1.09
C LEU A 38 -7.35 -24.20 -1.95
N LEU A 39 -7.83 -23.51 -2.99
CA LEU A 39 -8.84 -24.06 -3.91
C LEU A 39 -8.30 -25.27 -4.68
N GLU A 40 -7.05 -25.24 -5.13
CA GLU A 40 -6.40 -26.39 -5.77
C GLU A 40 -6.26 -27.57 -4.79
N ALA A 41 -5.83 -27.32 -3.56
CA ALA A 41 -5.73 -28.35 -2.53
C ALA A 41 -7.11 -28.99 -2.23
N ARG A 42 -8.18 -28.18 -2.18
CA ARG A 42 -9.55 -28.67 -2.01
C ARG A 42 -10.02 -29.53 -3.17
N ARG A 43 -9.69 -29.17 -4.42
CA ARG A 43 -9.98 -29.98 -5.61
C ARG A 43 -9.32 -31.36 -5.55
N GLN A 44 -8.18 -31.47 -4.87
CA GLN A 44 -7.47 -32.73 -4.62
C GLN A 44 -8.02 -33.52 -3.42
N GLY A 45 -9.10 -33.05 -2.77
CA GLY A 45 -9.73 -33.72 -1.63
C GLY A 45 -9.24 -33.25 -0.26
N ASN A 46 -8.38 -32.23 -0.18
CA ASN A 46 -7.87 -31.69 1.09
C ASN A 46 -8.86 -30.70 1.72
N GLY A 47 -10.07 -31.18 2.07
CA GLY A 47 -11.09 -30.37 2.75
C GLY A 47 -10.73 -30.02 4.20
N ARG A 48 -9.96 -30.90 4.85
CA ARG A 48 -9.37 -30.73 6.18
C ARG A 48 -7.86 -30.57 6.03
N MET A 49 -7.26 -29.62 6.73
CA MET A 49 -5.82 -29.34 6.63
C MET A 49 -5.19 -29.27 8.02
N GLN A 50 -4.05 -29.95 8.17
CA GLN A 50 -3.16 -29.81 9.32
C GLN A 50 -1.99 -28.94 8.89
N LEU A 51 -1.78 -27.82 9.59
CA LEU A 51 -0.74 -26.86 9.25
C LEU A 51 -0.20 -26.18 10.51
N PRO A 52 1.10 -25.84 10.55
CA PRO A 52 1.62 -25.00 11.61
C PRO A 52 1.05 -23.59 11.49
N VAL A 53 0.63 -23.04 12.62
CA VAL A 53 0.17 -21.66 12.77
C VAL A 53 1.25 -20.87 13.50
N ASP A 54 1.76 -19.84 12.83
CA ASP A 54 2.73 -18.92 13.43
C ASP A 54 2.05 -18.06 14.50
N LEU A 55 2.61 -18.08 15.72
CA LEU A 55 2.17 -17.31 16.87
C LEU A 55 3.06 -16.07 17.11
N GLY A 56 4.13 -15.89 16.33
CA GLY A 56 5.11 -14.83 16.44
C GLY A 56 6.37 -15.22 17.23
N MET A 57 7.41 -14.39 17.14
CA MET A 57 8.71 -14.58 17.82
C MET A 57 9.38 -15.95 17.55
N GLY A 58 9.06 -16.58 16.43
CA GLY A 58 9.58 -17.91 16.05
C GLY A 58 8.83 -19.08 16.69
N PHE A 59 7.70 -18.85 17.36
CA PHE A 59 6.85 -19.91 17.89
C PHE A 59 5.77 -20.31 16.89
N CYS A 60 5.58 -21.62 16.72
CA CYS A 60 4.50 -22.19 15.93
C CYS A 60 3.70 -23.18 16.77
N ALA A 61 2.39 -23.22 16.55
CA ALA A 61 1.51 -24.26 17.10
C ALA A 61 0.97 -25.15 15.97
N GLU A 62 0.74 -26.43 16.27
CA GLU A 62 0.04 -27.30 15.33
C GLU A 62 -1.44 -26.90 15.27
N GLY A 63 -1.89 -26.48 14.09
CA GLY A 63 -3.27 -26.10 13.83
C GLY A 63 -3.97 -27.11 12.93
N VAL A 64 -5.26 -27.30 13.18
CA VAL A 64 -6.13 -28.06 12.29
C VAL A 64 -7.29 -27.17 11.85
N VAL A 65 -7.47 -27.07 10.53
CA VAL A 65 -8.65 -26.50 9.91
C VAL A 65 -9.54 -27.65 9.49
N GLU A 66 -10.63 -27.86 10.25
CA GLU A 66 -11.56 -28.96 10.03
C GLU A 66 -12.37 -28.81 8.74
N ASP A 67 -12.69 -27.57 8.36
CA ASP A 67 -13.40 -27.26 7.11
C ASP A 67 -12.79 -26.04 6.43
N THR A 68 -12.36 -26.21 5.18
CA THR A 68 -11.77 -25.18 4.33
C THR A 68 -12.76 -24.60 3.31
N GLN A 69 -14.06 -24.91 3.40
CA GLN A 69 -15.08 -24.40 2.48
C GLN A 69 -15.31 -22.90 2.59
N ARG A 70 -15.11 -22.33 3.79
CA ARG A 70 -15.48 -20.95 4.10
C ARG A 70 -14.32 -20.23 4.77
N ILE A 71 -14.29 -18.91 4.58
CA ILE A 71 -13.28 -18.03 5.15
C ILE A 71 -13.93 -16.73 5.62
N ILE A 72 -13.37 -16.17 6.68
CA ILE A 72 -13.74 -14.85 7.19
C ILE A 72 -12.83 -13.82 6.55
N VAL A 73 -13.41 -12.88 5.81
CA VAL A 73 -12.68 -11.81 5.12
C VAL A 73 -13.09 -10.44 5.68
N ALA A 74 -12.12 -9.57 5.93
CA ALA A 74 -12.40 -8.18 6.30
C ALA A 74 -12.96 -7.41 5.10
N ALA A 75 -14.13 -6.78 5.25
CA ALA A 75 -14.80 -6.04 4.18
C ALA A 75 -14.11 -4.70 3.85
N GLY A 76 -13.18 -4.24 4.70
CA GLY A 76 -12.52 -2.94 4.59
C GLY A 76 -13.39 -1.77 5.08
N LEU A 77 -14.43 -2.08 5.86
CA LEU A 77 -15.17 -1.16 6.72
C LEU A 77 -14.85 -1.50 8.18
N GLU A 78 -14.92 -0.51 9.08
CA GLU A 78 -14.58 -0.72 10.48
C GLU A 78 -15.41 -1.86 11.09
N ASN A 79 -14.70 -2.85 11.62
CA ASN A 79 -15.25 -4.03 12.30
C ASN A 79 -16.23 -4.87 11.47
N LEU A 80 -16.21 -4.76 10.13
CA LEU A 80 -17.05 -5.59 9.27
C LEU A 80 -16.25 -6.76 8.69
N PHE A 81 -16.69 -7.97 9.05
CA PHE A 81 -16.16 -9.23 8.56
C PHE A 81 -17.27 -10.02 7.87
N LEU A 82 -16.91 -10.68 6.77
CA LEU A 82 -17.82 -11.48 5.97
C LEU A 82 -17.36 -12.93 6.02
N ASP A 83 -18.23 -13.81 6.50
CA ASP A 83 -18.08 -15.25 6.32
C ASP A 83 -18.63 -15.62 4.93
N MET A 84 -17.77 -16.12 4.05
CA MET A 84 -18.14 -16.49 2.69
C MET A 84 -17.40 -17.73 2.18
N PRO A 85 -17.95 -18.43 1.16
CA PRO A 85 -17.24 -19.50 0.47
C PRO A 85 -15.90 -19.02 -0.11
N VAL A 86 -14.88 -19.88 -0.08
CA VAL A 86 -13.53 -19.54 -0.55
C VAL A 86 -13.52 -19.12 -2.03
N GLU A 87 -14.40 -19.67 -2.85
CA GLU A 87 -14.57 -19.29 -4.26
C GLU A 87 -15.02 -17.83 -4.38
N GLN A 88 -15.99 -17.42 -3.56
CA GLN A 88 -16.46 -16.03 -3.52
C GLN A 88 -15.39 -15.08 -2.94
N ALA A 89 -14.62 -15.56 -1.95
CA ALA A 89 -13.50 -14.80 -1.39
C ALA A 89 -12.42 -14.52 -2.46
N GLN A 90 -12.12 -15.49 -3.34
CA GLN A 90 -11.18 -15.28 -4.44
C GLN A 90 -11.65 -14.17 -5.39
N GLU A 91 -12.93 -14.17 -5.76
CA GLU A 91 -13.49 -13.10 -6.60
C GLU A 91 -13.48 -11.74 -5.89
N PHE A 92 -13.81 -11.72 -4.60
CA PHE A 92 -13.77 -10.51 -3.78
C PHE A 92 -12.37 -9.90 -3.75
N VAL A 93 -11.34 -10.72 -3.49
CA VAL A 93 -9.95 -10.27 -3.45
C VAL A 93 -9.50 -9.76 -4.81
N LYS A 94 -9.83 -10.44 -5.92
CA LYS A 94 -9.54 -9.97 -7.29
C LYS A 94 -10.15 -8.59 -7.58
N LYS A 95 -11.42 -8.38 -7.20
CA LYS A 95 -12.07 -7.05 -7.32
C LYS A 95 -11.37 -6.01 -6.47
N ARG A 96 -10.92 -6.37 -5.26
CA ARG A 96 -10.20 -5.47 -4.37
C ARG A 96 -8.83 -5.08 -4.93
N ILE A 97 -8.09 -6.02 -5.52
CA ILE A 97 -6.83 -5.77 -6.24
C ILE A 97 -7.06 -4.71 -7.32
N ALA A 98 -8.01 -4.92 -8.23
CA ALA A 98 -8.30 -3.98 -9.31
C ALA A 98 -8.65 -2.56 -8.82
N ILE A 99 -9.40 -2.45 -7.71
CA ILE A 99 -9.72 -1.17 -7.08
C ILE A 99 -8.45 -0.50 -6.53
N VAL A 100 -7.58 -1.24 -5.85
CA VAL A 100 -6.35 -0.70 -5.26
C VAL A 100 -5.34 -0.32 -6.36
N GLU A 101 -5.18 -1.13 -7.40
CA GLU A 101 -4.35 -0.82 -8.58
C GLU A 101 -4.77 0.51 -9.22
N LYS A 102 -6.07 0.69 -9.45
CA LYS A 102 -6.60 1.95 -9.99
C LYS A 102 -6.32 3.13 -9.07
N LYS A 103 -6.39 2.95 -7.75
CA LYS A 103 -6.07 4.00 -6.77
C LYS A 103 -4.58 4.34 -6.77
N VAL A 104 -3.70 3.35 -6.90
CA VAL A 104 -2.24 3.58 -7.00
C VAL A 104 -1.92 4.36 -8.27
N ALA A 105 -2.44 3.93 -9.42
CA ALA A 105 -2.24 4.60 -10.70
C ALA A 105 -2.77 6.04 -10.68
N GLY A 106 -3.92 6.27 -10.02
CA GLY A 106 -4.50 7.61 -9.86
C GLY A 106 -3.69 8.58 -8.99
N LEU A 107 -2.63 8.13 -8.31
CA LEU A 107 -1.74 8.99 -7.53
C LEU A 107 -0.47 9.40 -8.30
N ASP A 108 -0.13 8.71 -9.39
CA ASP A 108 1.12 8.95 -10.11
C ASP A 108 1.15 10.34 -10.78
N GLU A 109 0.06 10.74 -11.43
CA GLU A 109 -0.06 12.07 -12.06
C GLU A 109 -0.04 13.21 -11.03
N PRO A 110 -0.86 13.21 -9.95
CA PRO A 110 -0.77 14.24 -8.91
C PRO A 110 0.62 14.37 -8.29
N ILE A 111 1.30 13.24 -8.02
CA ILE A 111 2.66 13.24 -7.47
C ILE A 111 3.64 13.86 -8.47
N ALA A 112 3.57 13.48 -9.75
CA ALA A 112 4.45 14.00 -10.79
C ALA A 112 4.28 15.51 -10.96
N LYS A 113 3.03 15.99 -11.03
CA LYS A 113 2.70 17.42 -11.16
C LYS A 113 3.25 18.22 -9.98
N LEU A 114 3.01 17.76 -8.75
CA LEU A 114 3.45 18.47 -7.55
C LEU A 114 4.98 18.49 -7.40
N LYS A 115 5.67 17.44 -7.88
CA LYS A 115 7.14 17.43 -7.99
C LYS A 115 7.65 18.48 -8.97
N GLU A 116 7.03 18.58 -10.14
CA GLU A 116 7.41 19.56 -11.16
C GLU A 116 7.18 21.00 -10.67
N GLU A 117 6.03 21.27 -10.05
CA GLU A 117 5.70 22.58 -9.47
C GLU A 117 6.70 22.96 -8.37
N HIS A 118 7.02 22.02 -7.47
CA HIS A 118 8.01 22.26 -6.42
C HIS A 118 9.41 22.53 -7.01
N ALA A 119 9.84 21.77 -8.01
CA ALA A 119 11.13 21.98 -8.67
C ALA A 119 11.21 23.36 -9.35
N LYS A 120 10.14 23.79 -10.03
CA LYS A 120 10.03 25.15 -10.59
C LYS A 120 10.14 26.21 -9.51
N LEU A 121 9.41 26.06 -8.40
CA LEU A 121 9.44 27.00 -7.28
C LEU A 121 10.84 27.12 -6.66
N VAL A 122 11.50 25.99 -6.38
CA VAL A 122 12.86 25.97 -5.81
C VAL A 122 13.85 26.63 -6.76
N ASN A 123 13.75 26.38 -8.07
CA ASN A 123 14.60 27.02 -9.07
C ASN A 123 14.36 28.54 -9.12
N THR A 124 13.11 28.99 -9.14
CA THR A 124 12.77 30.41 -9.13
C THR A 124 13.28 31.11 -7.87
N LEU A 125 13.10 30.51 -6.70
CA LEU A 125 13.58 31.06 -5.43
C LEU A 125 15.11 31.10 -5.40
N ARG A 126 15.79 30.06 -5.91
CA ARG A 126 17.25 30.04 -6.03
C ARG A 126 17.76 31.15 -6.96
N SER A 127 17.10 31.38 -8.10
CA SER A 127 17.48 32.46 -9.01
C SER A 127 17.22 33.85 -8.41
N ALA A 128 16.08 34.04 -7.74
CA ALA A 128 15.71 35.34 -7.16
C ALA A 128 16.55 35.75 -5.94
N PHE A 129 16.93 34.79 -5.09
CA PHE A 129 17.64 35.05 -3.84
C PHE A 129 19.13 34.63 -3.85
N GLY A 130 19.56 33.84 -4.84
CA GLY A 130 20.96 33.44 -5.02
C GLY A 130 21.88 34.58 -5.47
N GLU A 131 21.34 35.59 -6.16
CA GLU A 131 22.11 36.78 -6.57
C GLU A 131 22.18 37.87 -5.47
N GLN A 132 21.31 37.85 -4.47
CA GLN A 132 21.28 38.87 -3.40
C GLN A 132 22.37 38.72 -2.33
N SER A 133 23.15 37.64 -2.35
CA SER A 133 24.27 37.45 -1.40
C SER A 133 25.52 38.28 -1.75
N GLY A 134 25.51 39.04 -2.86
CA GLY A 134 26.65 39.83 -3.33
C GLY A 134 26.54 41.37 -3.15
N GLN A 135 25.42 41.90 -2.65
CA GLN A 135 25.20 43.34 -2.51
C GLN A 135 24.63 43.70 -1.13
N ILE A 136 25.38 43.42 -0.07
CA ILE A 136 25.30 44.25 1.14
C ILE A 136 26.48 45.21 1.06
N THR A 137 26.29 46.28 0.28
CA THR A 137 27.18 47.44 0.33
C THR A 137 27.00 48.07 1.71
N THR A 138 27.99 47.89 2.58
CA THR A 138 28.18 48.72 3.77
C THR A 138 28.26 50.17 3.30
N VAL A 139 27.22 50.95 3.59
CA VAL A 139 27.27 52.41 3.50
C VAL A 139 28.00 52.90 4.75
N ALA A 140 29.15 53.53 4.53
CA ALA A 140 30.00 54.15 5.53
C ALA A 140 29.36 55.41 6.14
#